data_AF-A0A354P2J5-F1
#
_entry.id   AF-A0A354P2J5-F1
#
_cell.length_a   1.000
_cell.length_b   1.000
_cell.length_c   1.000
_cell.angle_alpha   90.00
_cell.angle_beta   90.00
_cell.angle_gamma   90.00
#
_symmetry.space_group_name_H-M   'P 1'
#
loop_
_entity.id
_entity.type
_entity.pdbx_description
1 polymer ?
#
loop_
_entity_poly.entity_id
_entity_poly.type
_entity_poly.pdbx_seq_one_letter_code
_entity_poly.pdbx_strand_id
1 'polypeptide(L)' 'MAIKVVTDSTSDLPADVAESLGIEVVPLNVHFGSDVYKDRVNLMP' A
#
# COMPACT_ATOMS: atom_id res chain seq x y z
N MET A 1 25.81 1.45 5.13
CA MET A 1 24.51 1.18 5.81
C MET A 1 23.44 1.75 4.91
N ALA A 2 22.43 0.96 4.51
CA ALA A 2 21.35 1.44 3.65
C ALA A 2 20.08 1.60 4.49
N ILE A 3 19.37 2.72 4.31
CA ILE A 3 18.07 3.00 4.93
C ILE A 3 17.01 2.77 3.85
N LYS A 4 15.90 2.11 4.21
CA LYS A 4 14.74 1.92 3.34
C LYS A 4 13.50 2.47 4.02
N VAL A 5 12.66 3.15 3.26
CA VAL A 5 11.33 3.60 3.72
C VAL A 5 10.31 2.56 3.29
N VAL A 6 9.53 2.08 4.25
CA VAL A 6 8.42 1.14 4.05
C VAL A 6 7.20 1.73 4.76
N THR A 7 6.05 1.72 4.10
CA THR A 7 4.78 2.23 4.65
C THR A 7 3.64 1.30 4.27
N ASP A 8 2.42 1.59 4.73
CA ASP A 8 1.22 0.84 4.38
C ASP A 8 0.32 1.61 3.39
N SER A 9 -0.78 0.97 2.99
CA SER A 9 -1.69 1.53 1.97
C SER A 9 -2.49 2.75 2.44
N THR A 10 -2.45 3.12 3.73
CA THR A 10 -3.13 4.31 4.29
C THR A 10 -2.31 5.59 4.22
N SER A 11 -1.08 5.54 3.71
CA SER A 11 -0.20 6.69 3.56
C SER A 11 -0.67 7.75 2.55
N ASP A 12 -1.69 7.44 1.75
CA ASP A 12 -2.22 8.29 0.67
C ASP A 12 -1.19 8.77 -0.36
N LEU A 13 -0.01 8.15 -0.39
CA LEU A 13 1.00 8.43 -1.40
C LEU A 13 0.46 8.06 -2.79
N PRO A 14 0.63 8.96 -3.79
CA PRO A 14 0.50 8.59 -5.20
C PRO A 14 1.47 7.47 -5.58
N ALA A 15 1.04 6.56 -6.45
CA ALA A 15 1.84 5.38 -6.81
C ALA A 15 3.16 5.74 -7.51
N ASP A 16 3.13 6.76 -8.37
CA ASP A 16 4.30 7.32 -9.06
C ASP A 16 5.32 7.95 -8.10
N VAL A 17 4.85 8.58 -7.02
CA VAL A 17 5.71 9.12 -5.97
C VAL A 17 6.39 7.99 -5.19
N ALA A 18 5.64 6.94 -4.79
CA ALA A 18 6.21 5.80 -4.08
C ALA A 18 7.25 5.06 -4.94
N GLU A 19 6.95 4.84 -6.21
CA GLU A 19 7.85 4.18 -7.16
C GLU A 19 9.13 4.99 -7.40
N SER A 20 9.00 6.29 -7.69
CA SER A 20 10.15 7.17 -7.97
C SER A 20 11.11 7.34 -6.79
N LEU A 21 10.60 7.23 -5.55
CA LEU A 21 11.39 7.33 -4.32
C LEU A 21 11.85 5.97 -3.79
N GLY A 22 11.47 4.85 -4.42
CA GLY A 22 11.81 3.51 -3.96
C GLY A 22 11.16 3.13 -2.61
N ILE A 23 9.98 3.69 -2.32
CA ILE A 23 9.20 3.42 -1.11
C ILE A 23 8.39 2.14 -1.34
N GLU A 24 8.55 1.16 -0.47
CA GLU A 24 7.73 -0.05 -0.50
C GLU A 24 6.41 0.19 0.25
N VAL A 25 5.28 -0.07 -0.42
CA VAL A 25 3.94 0.02 0.17
C VAL A 25 3.41 -1.39 0.44
N VAL A 26 3.12 -1.68 1.71
CA VAL A 26 2.53 -2.95 2.14
C VAL A 26 1.01 -2.80 2.24
N PRO A 27 0.21 -3.53 1.43
CA PRO A 27 -1.24 -3.38 1.42
C PRO A 27 -1.87 -3.94 2.69
N LEU A 28 -2.80 -3.19 3.27
CA LEU A 28 -3.65 -3.66 4.36
C LEU A 28 -4.84 -4.47 3.84
N ASN A 29 -5.45 -5.25 4.75
CA ASN A 29 -6.67 -5.97 4.48
C ASN A 29 -7.91 -5.12 4.78
N VAL A 30 -8.89 -5.14 3.88
CA VAL A 30 -10.23 -4.57 4.08
C VAL A 30 -11.23 -5.72 4.16
N HIS A 31 -12.04 -5.73 5.22
CA HIS A 31 -12.97 -6.80 5.52
C HIS A 31 -14.41 -6.34 5.24
N PHE A 32 -15.11 -7.07 4.37
CA PHE A 32 -16.55 -6.95 4.16
C PHE A 32 -17.24 -8.24 4.61
N GLY A 33 -17.59 -8.31 5.90
CA GLY A 33 -18.11 -9.55 6.49
C GLY A 33 -17.06 -10.67 6.46
N SER A 34 -17.33 -11.74 5.72
CA SER A 34 -16.40 -12.85 5.50
C SER A 34 -15.38 -12.61 4.37
N ASP A 35 -15.62 -11.61 3.53
CA ASP A 35 -14.78 -11.33 2.37
C ASP A 35 -13.60 -10.43 2.77
N VAL A 36 -12.43 -10.74 2.25
CA VAL A 36 -11.18 -10.02 2.55
C VAL A 36 -10.50 -9.59 1.26
N TYR A 37 -10.18 -8.32 1.18
CA TYR A 37 -9.50 -7.71 0.05
C TYR A 37 -8.21 -7.04 0.51
N LYS A 38 -7.22 -6.95 -0.37
CA LYS A 38 -6.01 -6.15 -0.19
C LYS A 38 -6.20 -4.81 -0.87
N ASP A 39 -6.11 -3.76 -0.07
CA ASP A 39 -6.22 -2.38 -0.52
C ASP A 39 -5.17 -2.07 -1.60
N ARG A 40 -5.60 -1.40 -2.67
CA ARG A 40 -4.82 -1.07 -3.89
C ARG A 40 -4.24 -2.26 -4.64
N VAL A 41 -4.65 -3.50 -4.33
CA VAL A 41 -4.23 -4.72 -5.05
C VAL A 41 -5.42 -5.37 -5.76
N ASN A 42 -6.47 -5.65 -5.01
CA ASN A 42 -7.71 -6.22 -5.54
C ASN A 42 -8.96 -5.49 -5.03
N LEU A 43 -8.76 -4.32 -4.42
CA LEU A 43 -9.75 -3.34 -4.08
C LEU A 43 -9.25 -1.97 -4.56
N MET A 44 -9.99 -1.33 -5.45
CA MET A 44 -9.70 -0.02 -6.03
C MET A 44 -10.83 0.96 -5.67
N PRO A 45 -10.57 2.27 -5.59
CA PRO A 45 -11.61 3.30 -5.46
C PRO A 45 -12.67 3.23 -6.57
#